data_AF-A0A951Z9N5-F1
#
_entry.id   AF-A0A951Z9N5-F1
#
_cell.length_a   1.000
_cell.length_b   1.000
_cell.length_c   1.000
_cell.angle_alpha   90.00
_cell.angle_beta   90.00
_cell.angle_gamma   90.00
#
_symmetry.space_group_name_H-M   'P 1'
#
loop_
_entity.id
_entity.type
_entity.pdbx_description
1 polymer ?
#
loop_
_entity_poly.entity_id
_entity_poly.type
_entity_poly.pdbx_seq_one_letter_code
_entity_poly.pdbx_strand_id
1 'polypeptide(L)' 'MADPIFLGRSPEGAVHLLPRFANRHGLIAGATGTGKTVSLQVMAEA' A
#
# COMPACT_ATOMS: atom_id res chain seq x y z
N MET A 1 -7.44 -15.30 -9.01
CA MET A 1 -6.54 -14.14 -9.10
C MET A 1 -6.80 -13.34 -7.83
N ALA A 2 -5.79 -12.96 -7.04
CA ALA A 2 -6.02 -12.20 -5.81
C ALA A 2 -6.60 -10.81 -6.13
N ASP A 3 -7.40 -10.26 -5.22
CA ASP A 3 -8.02 -8.95 -5.38
C ASP A 3 -6.96 -7.82 -5.32
N PRO A 4 -7.14 -6.70 -6.05
CA PRO A 4 -6.24 -5.55 -5.96
C PRO A 4 -6.15 -4.98 -4.54
N ILE A 5 -4.93 -4.78 -4.05
CA ILE A 5 -4.66 -4.26 -2.70
C ILE A 5 -4.89 -2.75 -2.70
N PHE A 6 -5.83 -2.24 -1.91
CA PHE A 6 -6.07 -0.81 -1.78
C PHE A 6 -4.89 -0.13 -1.05
N LEU A 7 -4.27 0.87 -1.69
CA LEU A 7 -3.16 1.63 -1.11
C LEU A 7 -3.59 3.00 -0.58
N GLY A 8 -4.65 3.58 -1.14
CA GLY A 8 -5.11 4.91 -0.77
C GLY A 8 -5.81 5.65 -1.92
N ARG A 9 -5.81 6.97 -1.83
CA ARG A 9 -6.47 7.86 -2.81
C ARG A 9 -5.51 8.95 -3.31
N SER A 10 -5.62 9.29 -4.58
CA SER A 10 -5.02 10.47 -5.21
C SER A 10 -6.13 11.39 -5.74
N PRO A 11 -5.81 12.60 -6.25
CA PRO A 11 -6.79 13.46 -6.91
C PRO A 11 -7.54 12.78 -8.06
N GLU A 12 -6.93 11.78 -8.69
CA GLU A 12 -7.48 11.01 -9.81
C GLU A 12 -8.37 9.84 -9.35
N GLY A 13 -8.41 9.54 -8.05
CA GLY A 13 -9.28 8.51 -7.47
C GLY A 13 -8.54 7.48 -6.62
N ALA A 14 -9.11 6.28 -6.53
CA ALA A 14 -8.57 5.20 -5.70
C ALA A 14 -7.34 4.53 -6.34
N VAL A 15 -6.27 4.39 -5.55
CA VAL A 15 -5.01 3.77 -5.95
C VAL A 15 -4.93 2.35 -5.39
N HIS A 16 -4.66 1.39 -6.27
CA HIS A 16 -4.54 -0.02 -5.92
C HIS A 16 -3.21 -0.59 -6.42
N LEU A 17 -2.63 -1.51 -5.65
CA LEU A 17 -1.51 -2.34 -6.04
C LEU A 17 -2.02 -3.66 -6.62
N LEU A 18 -1.64 -3.95 -7.87
CA LEU A 18 -1.95 -5.25 -8.46
C LEU A 18 -1.11 -6.34 -7.75
N PRO A 19 -1.70 -7.46 -7.30
CA PRO A 19 -1.00 -8.43 -6.45
C PRO A 19 0.27 -9.01 -7.07
N ARG A 20 0.33 -9.12 -8.40
CA ARG A 20 1.52 -9.56 -9.13
C ARG A 20 2.75 -8.66 -8.93
N PHE A 21 2.57 -7.42 -8.48
CA PHE A 21 3.63 -6.46 -8.21
C PHE A 21 3.97 -6.37 -6.71
N ALA A 22 3.15 -6.95 -5.82
CA ALA A 22 3.42 -6.99 -4.38
C ALA A 22 4.53 -7.98 -4.00
N ASN A 23 4.94 -8.88 -4.91
CA ASN A 23 6.03 -9.84 -4.72
C ASN A 23 7.42 -9.25 -5.08
N ARG A 24 7.55 -7.92 -5.07
CA ARG A 24 8.79 -7.19 -5.35
C ARG A 24 9.18 -6.41 -4.10
N HIS A 25 10.48 -6.13 -3.95
CA HIS A 25 10.96 -5.26 -2.90
C HIS A 25 10.33 -3.87 -3.06
N GLY A 26 9.74 -3.35 -1.98
CA GLY A 26 9.16 -2.02 -1.91
C GLY A 26 9.84 -1.16 -0.85
N LEU A 27 9.60 0.15 -0.91
CA LEU A 27 10.10 1.12 0.06
C LEU A 27 8.92 1.96 0.59
N ILE A 28 8.74 1.97 1.91
CA ILE A 28 7.83 2.89 2.60
C ILE A 28 8.70 3.82 3.46
N ALA A 29 8.70 5.11 3.11
CA ALA A 29 9.53 6.13 3.75
C ALA A 29 8.69 7.35 4.18
N GLY A 30 9.20 8.12 5.14
CA GLY A 30 8.49 9.25 5.77
C GLY A 30 9.05 9.57 7.15
N ALA A 31 8.70 10.73 7.72
CA ALA A 31 9.12 11.14 9.06
C ALA A 31 8.46 10.27 10.17
N THR A 32 8.90 10.42 11.41
CA THR A 32 8.23 9.78 12.56
C THR A 32 6.81 10.32 12.70
N GLY A 33 5.84 9.44 12.96
CA GLY A 33 4.43 9.82 13.09
C GLY A 33 3.65 9.95 11.78
N THR A 34 4.27 9.73 10.60
CA THR A 34 3.57 9.82 9.30
C THR A 34 2.89 8.51 8.85
N GLY A 35 2.67 7.57 9.77
CA GLY A 35 1.87 6.37 9.49
C GLY A 35 2.58 5.20 8.81
N LYS A 36 3.91 5.20 8.65
CA LYS A 36 4.65 4.08 8.00
C LYS A 36 4.30 2.69 8.54
N THR A 37 4.23 2.53 9.87
CA THR A 37 3.86 1.26 10.52
C THR A 37 2.43 0.86 10.21
N VAL A 38 1.49 1.80 10.30
CA VAL A 38 0.07 1.56 10.00
C VAL A 38 -0.13 1.22 8.52
N SER A 39 0.60 1.88 7.61
CA SER A 39 0.58 1.54 6.18
C SER A 39 1.00 0.10 5.93
N LEU A 40 2.07 -0.39 6.58
CA LEU A 40 2.48 -1.78 6.47
C LEU A 40 1.46 -2.76 7.06
N GLN A 41 0.82 -2.42 8.18
CA GLN A 41 -0.21 -3.24 8.80
C GLN A 41 -1.41 -3.42 7.87
N VAL A 42 -1.94 -2.31 7.33
CA VAL A 42 -3.08 -2.34 6.40
C VAL A 42 -2.75 -3.13 5.13
N MET A 43 -1.52 -2.98 4.60
CA MET A 43 -1.09 -3.78 3.44
C MET A 43 -0.96 -5.28 3.72
N ALA A 44 -0.72 -5.67 4.98
CA ALA A 44 -0.62 -7.07 5.37
C ALA A 44 -1.99 -7.70 5.70
N GLU A 45 -2.98 -6.90 6.06
CA GLU A 45 -4.36 -7.33 6.34
C GLU A 45 -5.22 -7.49 5.07
N ALA A 46 -4.86 -6.79 3.99
CA ALA A 46 -5.54 -6.79 2.69
C ALA A 46 -5.26 -8.05 1.87
#